data_AF-A0A7C2VXK7-F1
#
_entry.id   AF-A0A7C2VXK7-F1
#
_cell.length_a   1.000
_cell.length_b   1.000
_cell.length_c   1.000
_cell.angle_alpha   90.00
_cell.angle_beta   90.00
_cell.angle_gamma   90.00
#
_symmetry.space_group_name_H-M   'P 1'
#
loop_
_entity.id
_entity.type
_entity.pdbx_description
1 polymer ?
#
loop_
_entity_poly.entity_id
_entity_poly.type
_entity_poly.pdbx_seq_one_letter_code
_entity_poly.pdbx_strand_id
1 'polypeptide(L)'
;MLERHDLTRREFVRCGLAGAAMMAGRATVWGAAGEKGGRAQTAVAASDFLSSMGACSSITGRGETLDGTIETLEYTGLRFIRCGLEDRIAVKDMIEMHRRTGARVAYGLLSGGTDLARLLDEARQLAA
;
A
#
# COMPACT_ATOMS: atom_id res chain seq x y z
N MET A 1 -39.19 -12.46 20.80
CA MET A 1 -38.70 -11.08 20.97
C MET A 1 -37.54 -11.16 21.95
N LEU A 2 -36.30 -11.16 21.45
CA LEU A 2 -35.09 -11.32 22.28
C LEU A 2 -34.81 -9.99 22.99
N GLU A 3 -34.98 -9.96 24.31
CA GLU A 3 -34.52 -8.85 25.15
C GLU A 3 -32.98 -8.79 25.08
N ARG A 4 -32.45 -7.66 24.60
CA ARG A 4 -31.03 -7.35 24.72
C ARG A 4 -30.83 -6.73 26.09
N HIS A 5 -30.22 -7.48 27.00
CA HIS A 5 -29.63 -6.90 28.20
C HIS A 5 -28.38 -6.11 27.80
N ASP A 6 -28.48 -4.79 27.77
CA ASP A 6 -27.33 -3.91 27.57
C ASP A 6 -26.44 -3.99 28.81
N LEU A 7 -25.24 -4.56 28.64
CA LEU A 7 -24.23 -4.65 29.67
C LEU A 7 -23.71 -3.25 30.02
N THR A 8 -23.66 -2.93 31.30
CA THR A 8 -23.08 -1.67 31.75
C THR A 8 -21.57 -1.65 31.50
N ARG A 9 -20.99 -0.45 31.35
CA ARG A 9 -19.56 -0.26 31.05
C ARG A 9 -18.61 -1.00 32.01
N ARG A 10 -19.05 -1.23 33.26
CA ARG A 10 -18.30 -2.00 34.27
C ARG A 10 -18.38 -3.51 34.06
N GLU A 11 -19.52 -4.02 33.60
CA GLU A 11 -19.71 -5.44 33.29
C GLU A 11 -18.93 -5.84 32.04
N PHE A 12 -18.89 -4.97 31.03
CA PHE A 12 -18.06 -5.18 29.84
C PHE A 12 -16.56 -5.31 30.18
N VAL A 13 -16.05 -4.44 31.05
CA VAL A 13 -14.65 -4.50 31.51
C VAL A 13 -14.37 -5.76 32.31
N ARG A 14 -15.33 -6.22 33.13
CA ARG A 14 -15.17 -7.44 33.95
C ARG A 14 -15.21 -8.71 33.09
N CYS A 15 -16.06 -8.77 32.08
CA CYS A 15 -16.07 -9.85 31.09
C CYS A 15 -14.78 -9.88 30.25
N GLY A 16 -14.24 -8.71 29.87
CA GLY A 16 -12.97 -8.61 29.15
C GLY A 16 -11.78 -9.16 29.96
N LEU A 17 -11.72 -8.84 31.26
CA LEU A 17 -10.66 -9.33 32.16
C LEU A 17 -10.76 -10.84 32.43
N ALA A 18 -11.97 -11.38 32.58
CA ALA A 18 -12.16 -12.82 32.75
C ALA A 18 -11.78 -13.61 31.48
N GLY A 19 -12.05 -13.06 30.29
CA GLY A 19 -11.64 -13.66 29.02
C GLY A 19 -10.12 -13.71 28.83
N ALA A 20 -9.40 -12.67 29.27
CA ALA A 20 -7.94 -12.63 29.23
C ALA A 20 -7.29 -13.66 30.15
N ALA A 21 -7.87 -13.91 31.33
CA ALA A 21 -7.36 -14.89 32.30
C ALA A 21 -7.53 -16.35 31.82
N MET A 22 -8.60 -16.67 31.09
CA MET A 22 -8.80 -18.03 30.54
C MET A 22 -7.88 -18.36 29.36
N MET A 23 -7.39 -17.36 28.63
CA MET A 23 -6.45 -17.56 27.52
C MET A 23 -4.99 -17.74 27.99
N ALA A 24 -4.66 -17.36 29.23
CA ALA A 24 -3.32 -17.54 29.78
C ALA A 24 -2.98 -19.01 30.10
N GLY A 25 -3.98 -19.88 30.28
CA GLY A 25 -3.79 -21.29 30.67
C GLY A 25 -3.57 -22.29 29.54
N ARG A 26 -3.59 -21.86 28.27
CA ARG A 26 -3.50 -22.74 27.08
C ARG A 26 -2.30 -22.48 26.18
N ALA A 27 -1.28 -21.76 26.67
CA ALA A 27 -0.08 -21.45 25.89
C ALA A 27 1.04 -22.50 26.00
N THR A 28 0.74 -23.72 26.46
CA THR A 28 1.74 -24.78 26.55
C THR A 28 1.61 -25.70 25.34
N VAL A 29 2.59 -25.60 24.44
CA VAL A 29 2.83 -26.45 23.26
C VAL A 29 2.06 -26.04 21.99
N TRP A 30 2.46 -24.92 21.38
CA TRP A 30 2.53 -24.85 19.91
C TRP A 30 4.01 -24.94 19.54
N GLY A 31 4.32 -25.91 18.67
CA GLY A 31 5.66 -26.43 18.39
C GLY A 31 6.78 -25.41 18.25
N ALA A 32 7.95 -25.81 18.75
CA ALA A 32 9.24 -25.29 18.34
C ALA A 32 9.43 -25.56 16.83
N ALA A 33 8.82 -24.71 15.99
CA ALA A 33 9.27 -24.53 14.63
C ALA A 33 10.64 -23.86 14.72
N GLY A 34 11.68 -24.57 14.25
CA GLY A 34 13.07 -24.16 14.39
C GLY A 34 13.28 -22.68 14.08
N GLU A 35 14.13 -22.03 14.89
CA GLU A 35 14.63 -20.69 14.63
C GLU A 35 15.33 -20.67 13.27
N LYS A 36 14.56 -20.36 12.22
CA LYS A 36 15.15 -19.71 11.05
C LYS A 36 15.72 -18.42 11.60
N GLY A 37 17.04 -18.21 11.46
CA GLY A 37 17.75 -17.02 11.88
C GLY A 37 17.15 -15.75 11.27
N GLY A 38 16.04 -15.29 11.83
CA GLY A 38 15.36 -14.07 11.47
C GLY A 38 16.13 -12.94 12.13
N ARG A 39 16.62 -12.01 11.33
CA ARG A 39 17.09 -10.74 11.89
C ARG A 39 15.94 -10.13 12.70
N ALA A 40 16.20 -9.71 13.92
CA ALA A 40 15.25 -8.91 14.69
C ALA A 40 14.76 -7.75 13.82
N GLN A 41 13.45 -7.69 13.57
CA GLN A 41 12.82 -6.64 12.79
C GLN A 41 12.09 -5.70 13.74
N THR A 42 12.34 -4.41 13.60
CA THR A 42 11.54 -3.38 14.28
C THR A 42 10.25 -3.19 13.48
N ALA A 43 9.11 -3.41 14.10
CA ALA A 43 7.83 -3.07 13.48
C ALA A 43 7.74 -1.55 13.26
N VAL A 44 7.22 -1.15 12.10
CA VAL A 44 6.98 0.25 11.73
C VAL A 44 5.48 0.51 11.59
N ALA A 45 5.09 1.78 11.55
CA ALA A 45 3.70 2.12 11.25
C ALA A 45 3.32 1.60 9.85
N ALA A 46 2.09 1.08 9.71
CA ALA A 46 1.61 0.56 8.43
C ALA A 46 1.64 1.64 7.33
N SER A 47 1.40 2.90 7.69
CA SER A 47 1.53 4.05 6.79
C SER A 47 2.93 4.19 6.21
N ASP A 48 3.96 4.01 7.04
CA ASP A 48 5.35 4.18 6.65
C ASP A 48 5.79 3.02 5.77
N PHE A 49 5.33 1.80 6.11
CA PHE A 49 5.52 0.63 5.27
C PHE A 49 4.88 0.81 3.88
N LEU A 50 3.59 1.17 3.82
CA LEU A 50 2.88 1.36 2.54
C LEU A 50 3.45 2.52 1.73
N SER A 51 3.90 3.59 2.41
CA SER A 51 4.56 4.72 1.77
C SER A 51 5.93 4.36 1.19
N SER A 52 6.54 3.25 1.60
CA SER A 52 7.77 2.72 1.01
C SER A 52 7.53 1.79 -0.19
N MET A 53 6.27 1.43 -0.46
CA MET A 53 5.88 0.48 -1.49
C MET A 53 5.33 1.17 -2.74
N GLY A 54 5.34 0.43 -3.84
CA GLY A 54 4.76 0.87 -5.11
C GLY A 54 4.25 -0.26 -5.98
N ALA A 55 3.66 0.10 -7.11
CA ALA A 55 3.09 -0.82 -8.09
C ALA A 55 3.54 -0.48 -9.51
N CYS A 56 3.47 -1.46 -10.41
CA CYS A 56 3.56 -1.21 -11.85
C CYS A 56 2.16 -0.86 -12.36
N SER A 57 2.03 0.23 -13.10
CA SER A 57 0.75 0.71 -13.64
C SER A 57 1.00 1.46 -14.94
N SER A 58 0.02 1.42 -15.82
CA SER A 58 0.00 2.21 -17.05
C SER A 58 -0.71 3.56 -16.85
N ILE A 59 -1.30 3.81 -15.69
CA ILE A 59 -2.03 5.04 -15.32
C ILE A 59 -3.23 5.32 -16.25
N THR A 60 -2.99 5.78 -17.48
CA THR A 60 -4.01 5.95 -18.54
C THR A 60 -3.76 5.10 -19.79
N GLY A 61 -2.67 4.34 -19.80
CA GLY A 61 -2.34 3.36 -20.82
C GLY A 61 -3.05 2.02 -20.63
N ARG A 62 -2.99 1.15 -21.64
CA ARG A 62 -3.41 -0.26 -21.59
C ARG A 62 -4.81 -0.53 -20.99
N GLY A 63 -5.74 0.43 -21.08
CA GLY A 63 -7.11 0.29 -20.57
C GLY A 63 -7.32 0.74 -19.12
N GLU A 64 -6.29 1.27 -18.47
CA GLU A 64 -6.41 1.95 -17.18
C GLU A 64 -6.97 3.37 -17.37
N THR A 65 -7.52 3.94 -16.30
CA THR A 65 -8.03 5.32 -16.26
C THR A 65 -7.37 6.07 -15.12
N LEU A 66 -7.16 7.38 -15.31
CA LEU A 66 -6.50 8.22 -14.31
C LEU A 66 -7.23 8.15 -12.96
N ASP A 67 -8.56 8.27 -12.98
CA ASP A 67 -9.36 8.20 -11.75
C ASP A 67 -9.31 6.83 -11.10
N GLY A 68 -9.32 5.73 -11.87
CA GLY A 68 -9.21 4.37 -11.31
C GLY A 68 -7.83 4.10 -10.69
N THR A 69 -6.76 4.61 -11.30
CA THR A 69 -5.41 4.54 -10.72
C THR A 69 -5.32 5.35 -9.43
N ILE A 70 -5.90 6.56 -9.41
CA ILE A 70 -5.94 7.41 -8.22
C ILE A 70 -6.73 6.74 -7.08
N GLU A 71 -7.91 6.22 -7.36
CA GLU A 71 -8.74 5.49 -6.39
C GLU A 71 -7.95 4.32 -5.79
N THR A 72 -7.24 3.56 -6.64
CA THR A 72 -6.40 2.44 -6.19
C THR A 72 -5.26 2.91 -5.28
N LEU A 73 -4.58 4.00 -5.61
CA LEU A 73 -3.50 4.57 -4.79
C LEU A 73 -4.01 5.08 -3.43
N GLU A 74 -5.19 5.70 -3.42
CA GLU A 74 -5.84 6.19 -2.20
C GLU A 74 -6.29 5.02 -1.30
N TYR A 75 -6.92 4.00 -1.88
CA TYR A 75 -7.38 2.82 -1.17
C TYR A 75 -6.22 2.00 -0.58
N THR A 76 -5.17 1.77 -1.36
CA THR A 76 -4.04 0.92 -0.95
C THR A 76 -3.01 1.63 -0.08
N GLY A 77 -2.92 2.97 -0.17
CA GLY A 77 -1.89 3.74 0.51
C GLY A 77 -0.51 3.68 -0.14
N LEU A 78 -0.37 3.10 -1.34
CA LEU A 78 0.90 3.07 -2.07
C LEU A 78 1.34 4.49 -2.49
N ARG A 79 2.65 4.72 -2.56
CA ARG A 79 3.21 6.06 -2.86
C ARG A 79 4.21 6.09 -4.02
N PHE A 80 4.39 4.97 -4.72
CA PHE A 80 5.23 4.89 -5.91
C PHE A 80 4.52 4.15 -7.05
N ILE A 81 4.68 4.66 -8.27
CA ILE A 81 4.27 3.99 -9.51
C ILE A 81 5.49 3.84 -10.40
N ARG A 82 5.70 2.64 -10.92
CA ARG A 82 6.64 2.39 -12.03
C ARG A 82 5.85 2.23 -13.32
N CYS A 83 6.19 3.04 -14.31
CA CYS A 83 5.61 2.99 -15.64
C CYS A 83 6.69 3.24 -16.69
N GLY A 84 6.35 3.09 -17.96
CA GLY A 84 7.30 3.42 -19.02
C GLY A 84 6.68 4.04 -20.25
N LEU A 85 7.55 4.56 -21.11
CA LEU A 85 7.22 5.38 -22.28
C LEU A 85 6.23 4.69 -23.22
N GLU A 86 6.39 3.39 -23.40
CA GLU A 86 5.60 2.56 -24.31
C GLU A 86 4.16 2.34 -23.82
N ASP A 87 3.85 2.69 -22.57
CA ASP A 87 2.49 2.65 -22.03
C ASP A 87 1.60 3.75 -22.63
N ARG A 88 2.19 4.71 -23.35
CA ARG A 88 1.50 5.84 -24.01
C ARG A 88 0.69 6.69 -23.02
N ILE A 89 1.22 6.84 -21.81
CA ILE A 89 0.70 7.69 -20.75
C ILE A 89 0.96 9.14 -21.13
N ALA A 90 -0.03 10.02 -20.96
CA ALA A 90 0.22 11.44 -21.12
C ALA A 90 1.00 11.98 -19.90
N VAL A 91 2.04 12.78 -20.12
CA VAL A 91 2.81 13.42 -19.04
C VAL A 91 1.92 14.20 -18.08
N LYS A 92 0.92 14.92 -18.62
CA LYS A 92 -0.06 15.65 -17.81
C LYS A 92 -0.83 14.75 -16.82
N ASP A 93 -1.09 13.49 -17.19
CA ASP A 93 -1.83 12.56 -16.33
C ASP A 93 -0.95 12.06 -15.19
N MET A 94 0.36 11.85 -15.46
CA MET A 94 1.36 11.53 -14.43
C MET A 94 1.50 12.67 -13.42
N ILE A 95 1.57 13.93 -13.91
CA ILE A 95 1.63 15.13 -13.07
C ILE A 95 0.35 15.25 -12.24
N GLU A 96 -0.82 15.08 -12.84
CA GLU A 96 -2.10 15.20 -12.16
C GLU A 96 -2.29 14.11 -11.09
N MET A 97 -1.89 12.87 -11.40
CA MET A 97 -1.85 11.77 -10.42
C MET A 97 -0.96 12.13 -9.23
N HIS A 98 0.26 12.63 -9.46
CA HIS A 98 1.16 13.07 -8.41
C HIS A 98 0.54 14.18 -7.57
N ARG A 99 -0.04 15.19 -8.21
CA ARG A 99 -0.69 16.33 -7.53
C ARG A 99 -1.83 15.90 -6.63
N ARG A 100 -2.65 14.93 -7.06
CA ARG A 100 -3.83 14.45 -6.30
C ARG A 100 -3.47 13.48 -5.17
N THR A 101 -2.46 12.64 -5.35
CA THR A 101 -2.17 11.52 -4.44
C THR A 101 -0.85 11.66 -3.67
N GLY A 102 0.05 12.53 -4.12
CA GLY A 102 1.44 12.60 -3.67
C GLY A 102 2.32 11.44 -4.14
N ALA A 103 1.78 10.48 -4.90
CA ALA A 103 2.55 9.33 -5.37
C ALA A 103 3.63 9.75 -6.39
N ARG A 104 4.82 9.17 -6.27
CA ARG A 104 5.98 9.47 -7.14
C ARG A 104 6.04 8.49 -8.31
N VAL A 105 6.59 8.95 -9.43
CA VAL A 105 6.71 8.15 -10.65
C VAL A 105 8.17 7.77 -10.90
N ALA A 106 8.42 6.47 -11.06
CA ALA A 106 9.63 5.93 -11.64
C ALA A 106 9.37 5.65 -13.13
N TYR A 107 9.87 6.54 -13.99
CA TYR A 107 9.60 6.54 -15.43
C TYR A 107 10.83 6.12 -16.24
N GLY A 108 10.65 5.29 -17.27
CA GLY A 108 11.74 4.80 -18.10
C GLY A 108 11.30 4.12 -19.40
N LEU A 109 12.27 3.57 -20.14
CA LEU A 109 11.98 2.71 -21.30
C LEU A 109 11.55 1.32 -20.82
N LEU A 110 10.56 0.73 -21.48
CA LEU A 110 10.19 -0.67 -21.35
C LEU A 110 10.98 -1.56 -22.33
N SER A 111 10.67 -2.85 -22.33
CA SER A 111 11.37 -3.83 -23.18
C SER A 111 11.28 -3.45 -24.66
N GLY A 112 12.43 -3.37 -25.33
CA GLY A 112 12.55 -2.99 -26.74
C GLY A 112 12.44 -1.49 -27.02
N GLY A 113 12.22 -0.67 -26.00
CA GLY A 113 12.20 0.79 -26.10
C GLY A 113 13.56 1.38 -26.46
N THR A 114 13.57 2.40 -27.33
CA THR A 114 14.82 3.05 -27.80
C THR A 114 14.74 4.57 -27.90
N ASP A 115 13.56 5.17 -27.66
CA ASP A 115 13.36 6.62 -27.79
C ASP A 115 13.82 7.38 -26.54
N LEU A 116 15.14 7.47 -26.39
CA LEU A 116 15.80 8.19 -25.30
C LEU A 116 15.50 9.69 -25.32
N ALA A 117 15.37 10.28 -26.51
CA ALA A 117 15.16 11.72 -26.65
C ALA A 117 13.81 12.11 -26.04
N ARG A 118 12.76 11.38 -26.39
CA ARG A 118 11.43 11.59 -25.82
C ARG A 118 11.39 11.27 -24.32
N LEU A 119 12.02 10.18 -23.88
CA LEU A 119 12.09 9.86 -22.45
C LEU A 119 12.70 11.02 -21.65
N LEU A 120 13.83 11.56 -22.10
CA LEU A 120 14.52 12.64 -21.38
C LEU A 120 13.71 13.94 -21.38
N ASP A 121 13.00 14.25 -22.46
CA ASP A 121 12.13 15.43 -22.52
C ASP A 121 10.97 15.33 -21.53
N GLU A 122 10.24 14.20 -21.56
CA GLU A 122 9.12 13.96 -20.68
C GLU A 122 9.57 13.84 -19.20
N ALA A 123 10.69 13.17 -18.93
CA ALA A 123 11.23 13.03 -17.58
C ALA A 123 11.65 14.36 -16.95
N ARG A 124 12.13 15.34 -17.75
CA ARG A 124 12.43 16.70 -17.24
C ARG A 124 11.17 17.42 -16.78
N GLN A 125 10.06 17.24 -17.49
CA GLN A 125 8.77 17.82 -17.07
C GLN A 125 8.28 17.19 -15.76
N LEU A 126 8.49 15.89 -15.57
CA LEU A 126 8.14 15.19 -14.32
C LEU A 126 9.04 15.57 -13.12
N ALA A 127 10.23 16.08 -13.38
CA ALA A 127 11.22 16.45 -12.35
C ALA A 127 11.18 17.93 -11.94
N ALA A 128 10.37 18.75 -12.61
CA ALA A 128 10.21 20.18 -12.36
C ALA A 128 9.23 20.46 -11.21
#